data_AF-A0A2T1LV34-F1
#
_entry.id   AF-A0A2T1LV34-F1
#
_cell.length_a   1.000
_cell.length_b   1.000
_cell.length_c   1.000
_cell.angle_alpha   90.00
_cell.angle_beta   90.00
_cell.angle_gamma   90.00
#
_symmetry.space_group_name_H-M   'P 1'
#
loop_
_entity.id
_entity.type
_entity.pdbx_description
1 polymer ?
#
loop_
_entity_poly.entity_id
_entity_poly.type
_entity_poly.pdbx_seq_one_letter_code
_entity_poly.pdbx_strand_id
1 'polypeptide(L)'
;MSDLIYDEILTQLKTLNEKISYLEDMFLLVPDIYRYKKLQQCLAEGDWFEADLETIKIILTVTGKEQDNLRPEDIVFFPLDVLKVIDRLWLKYSENRFGFSPQLKAYQKLGGNKSTTIANDRKLLEQWGEQLGWRQKDQWRKCDELDYSLNAPIGCHPSQWWNSPYGSKMTHFFLSRLMDN
;
A
#
# COMPACT_ATOMS: atom_id res chain seq x y z
N MET A 1 40.22 -27.53 -2.80
CA MET A 1 40.57 -26.14 -3.23
C MET A 1 39.46 -25.53 -4.07
N SER A 2 38.97 -26.20 -5.13
CA SER A 2 37.84 -25.74 -5.96
C SER A 2 36.58 -25.37 -5.15
N ASP A 3 36.14 -26.26 -4.25
CA ASP A 3 34.90 -26.05 -3.50
C ASP A 3 34.99 -24.90 -2.48
N LEU A 4 36.18 -24.71 -1.89
CA LEU A 4 36.42 -23.61 -0.94
C LEU A 4 36.33 -22.25 -1.63
N ILE A 5 36.85 -22.14 -2.86
CA ILE A 5 36.76 -20.92 -3.68
C ILE A 5 35.30 -20.67 -4.09
N TYR A 6 34.56 -21.73 -4.43
CA TYR A 6 33.15 -21.63 -4.79
C TYR A 6 32.28 -21.13 -3.61
N ASP A 7 32.49 -21.68 -2.41
CA ASP A 7 31.81 -21.26 -1.18
C ASP A 7 32.13 -19.81 -0.80
N GLU A 8 33.39 -19.38 -1.01
CA GLU A 8 33.81 -18.00 -0.78
C GLU A 8 33.12 -17.03 -1.75
N ILE A 9 33.04 -17.38 -3.03
CA ILE A 9 32.32 -16.59 -4.04
C ILE A 9 30.82 -16.49 -3.69
N LEU A 10 30.18 -17.59 -3.31
CA LEU A 10 28.77 -17.60 -2.90
C LEU A 10 28.52 -16.70 -1.68
N THR A 11 29.43 -16.73 -0.71
CA THR A 11 29.34 -15.88 0.49
C THR A 11 29.45 -14.39 0.13
N GLN A 12 30.38 -14.03 -0.76
CA GLN A 12 30.54 -12.67 -1.24
C GLN A 12 29.31 -12.17 -2.02
N LEU A 13 28.72 -13.02 -2.88
CA LEU A 13 27.50 -12.69 -3.63
C LEU A 13 26.31 -12.46 -2.69
N LYS A 14 26.13 -13.31 -1.68
CA LYS A 14 25.08 -13.12 -0.67
C LYS A 14 25.25 -11.80 0.07
N THR A 15 26.47 -11.51 0.53
CA THR A 15 26.81 -10.24 1.20
C THR A 15 26.55 -9.03 0.31
N LEU A 16 26.87 -9.14 -0.99
CA LEU A 16 26.63 -8.06 -1.95
C LEU A 16 25.13 -7.82 -2.16
N ASN A 17 24.33 -8.88 -2.29
CA ASN A 17 22.87 -8.76 -2.41
C ASN A 17 22.25 -8.12 -1.17
N GLU A 18 22.72 -8.47 0.03
CA GLU A 18 22.28 -7.83 1.28
C GLU A 18 22.63 -6.34 1.31
N LYS A 19 23.84 -5.96 0.88
CA LYS A 19 24.26 -4.55 0.75
C LYS A 19 23.45 -3.78 -0.29
N ILE A 20 23.17 -4.40 -1.45
CA ILE A 20 22.34 -3.80 -2.50
C ILE A 20 20.94 -3.56 -1.95
N SER A 21 20.33 -4.56 -1.31
CA SER A 21 19.00 -4.42 -0.71
C SER A 21 18.97 -3.30 0.33
N TYR A 22 20.01 -3.20 1.18
CA TYR A 22 20.16 -2.10 2.14
C TYR A 22 20.27 -0.73 1.46
N LEU A 23 21.05 -0.62 0.37
CA LEU A 23 21.20 0.64 -0.36
C LEU A 23 19.92 1.04 -1.09
N GLU A 24 19.18 0.08 -1.66
CA GLU A 24 17.86 0.30 -2.25
C GLU A 24 16.86 0.79 -1.20
N ASP A 25 16.85 0.15 -0.02
CA ASP A 25 16.05 0.55 1.13
C ASP A 25 16.40 1.97 1.56
N MET A 26 17.68 2.25 1.76
CA MET A 26 18.14 3.58 2.13
C MET A 26 17.71 4.61 1.08
N PHE A 27 17.94 4.35 -0.22
CA PHE A 27 17.62 5.27 -1.31
C PHE A 27 16.12 5.54 -1.45
N LEU A 28 15.28 4.52 -1.24
CA LEU A 28 13.82 4.67 -1.22
C LEU A 28 13.35 5.66 -0.14
N LEU A 29 14.09 5.71 0.96
CA LEU A 29 13.81 6.51 2.14
C LEU A 29 14.48 7.89 2.12
N VAL A 30 15.54 8.11 1.32
CA VAL A 30 16.36 9.35 1.27
C VAL A 30 15.55 10.66 1.27
N PRO A 31 14.38 10.79 0.62
CA PRO A 31 13.58 12.02 0.68
C PRO A 31 13.06 12.36 2.08
N ASP A 32 12.75 11.36 2.92
CA ASP A 32 12.36 11.53 4.33
C ASP A 32 12.47 10.20 5.09
N ILE A 33 13.70 9.84 5.50
CA ILE A 33 13.98 8.53 6.11
C ILE A 33 13.17 8.33 7.39
N TYR A 34 13.01 9.39 8.18
CA TYR A 34 12.31 9.32 9.45
C TYR A 34 10.84 9.02 9.29
N ARG A 35 10.19 9.58 8.26
CA ARG A 35 8.77 9.36 7.98
C ARG A 35 8.41 7.91 7.69
N TYR A 36 9.22 7.22 6.90
CA TYR A 36 8.86 5.89 6.39
C TYR A 36 9.50 4.73 7.17
N LYS A 37 10.46 5.02 8.06
CA LYS A 37 11.22 4.00 8.80
C LYS A 37 10.32 3.04 9.57
N LYS A 38 9.30 3.56 10.27
CA LYS A 38 8.39 2.71 11.06
C LYS A 38 7.55 1.81 10.15
N LEU A 39 7.05 2.33 9.03
CA LEU A 39 6.31 1.54 8.04
C LEU A 39 7.19 0.41 7.48
N GLN A 40 8.42 0.75 7.08
CA GLN A 40 9.38 -0.22 6.58
C GLN A 40 9.64 -1.34 7.60
N GLN A 41 9.87 -0.99 8.87
CA GLN A 41 10.11 -1.98 9.93
C GLN A 41 8.93 -2.95 10.09
N CYS A 42 7.70 -2.42 10.18
CA CYS A 42 6.52 -3.27 10.33
C CYS A 42 6.35 -4.21 9.12
N LEU A 43 6.55 -3.67 7.90
CA LEU A 43 6.49 -4.47 6.67
C LEU A 43 7.58 -5.55 6.61
N ALA A 44 8.81 -5.22 7.00
CA ALA A 44 9.92 -6.17 7.04
C ALA A 44 9.73 -7.30 8.07
N GLU A 45 9.06 -7.00 9.18
CA GLU A 45 8.68 -7.96 10.23
C GLU A 45 7.43 -8.78 9.86
N GLY A 46 6.73 -8.42 8.78
CA GLY A 46 5.46 -9.03 8.39
C GLY A 46 4.28 -8.64 9.29
N ASP A 47 4.42 -7.56 10.07
CA ASP A 47 3.33 -6.97 10.85
C ASP A 47 2.47 -6.07 9.95
N TRP A 48 1.64 -6.72 9.14
CA TRP A 48 0.79 -6.05 8.16
C TRP A 48 -0.28 -5.14 8.80
N PHE A 49 -0.72 -5.46 10.03
CA PHE A 49 -1.72 -4.66 10.73
C PHE A 49 -1.15 -3.32 11.17
N GLU A 50 0.00 -3.31 11.84
CA GLU A 50 0.66 -2.07 12.23
C GLU A 50 1.17 -1.30 11.01
N ALA A 51 1.60 -1.98 9.95
CA ALA A 51 1.97 -1.33 8.68
C ALA A 51 0.79 -0.57 8.03
N ASP A 52 -0.43 -1.11 8.12
CA ASP A 52 -1.65 -0.45 7.62
C ASP A 52 -1.95 0.82 8.43
N LEU A 53 -1.85 0.73 9.77
CA LEU A 53 -1.99 1.89 10.65
C LEU A 53 -0.93 2.97 10.38
N GLU A 54 0.34 2.57 10.22
CA GLU A 54 1.43 3.48 9.95
C GLU A 54 1.29 4.17 8.58
N THR A 55 0.73 3.46 7.60
CA THR A 55 0.42 4.04 6.28
C THR A 55 -0.54 5.23 6.42
N ILE A 56 -1.59 5.10 7.25
CA ILE A 56 -2.52 6.20 7.53
C ILE A 56 -1.79 7.34 8.24
N LYS A 57 -1.00 7.06 9.28
CA LYS A 57 -0.25 8.08 10.03
C LYS A 57 0.68 8.88 9.12
N ILE A 58 1.34 8.25 8.15
CA ILE A 58 2.20 8.94 7.17
C ILE A 58 1.37 9.90 6.31
N ILE A 59 0.22 9.45 5.79
CA ILE A 59 -0.67 10.30 4.98
C ILE A 59 -1.14 11.50 5.80
N LEU A 60 -1.60 11.27 7.04
CA LEU A 60 -2.03 12.32 7.96
C LEU A 60 -0.91 13.33 8.25
N THR A 61 0.28 12.84 8.57
CA THR A 61 1.46 13.66 8.87
C THR A 61 1.83 14.57 7.69
N VAL A 62 1.82 14.04 6.47
CA VAL A 62 2.13 14.83 5.25
C VAL A 62 1.06 15.88 4.98
N THR A 63 -0.21 15.59 5.28
CA THR A 63 -1.29 16.58 5.16
C THR A 63 -1.30 17.62 6.28
N GLY A 64 -0.63 17.32 7.41
CA GLY A 64 -0.71 18.13 8.63
C GLY A 64 -2.10 18.12 9.26
N LYS A 65 -2.87 17.04 9.07
CA LYS A 65 -4.26 16.94 9.53
C LYS A 65 -4.49 15.68 10.34
N GLU A 66 -5.42 15.78 11.28
CA GLU A 66 -6.03 14.64 11.96
C GLU A 66 -7.01 13.93 11.03
N GLN A 67 -7.27 12.64 11.28
CA GLN A 67 -8.13 11.80 10.44
C GLN A 67 -9.54 12.39 10.26
N ASP A 68 -10.12 12.92 11.33
CA ASP A 68 -11.46 13.53 11.30
C ASP A 68 -11.51 14.86 10.53
N ASN A 69 -10.35 15.46 10.26
CA ASN A 69 -10.22 16.76 9.59
C ASN A 69 -9.68 16.63 8.15
N LEU A 70 -9.22 15.45 7.74
CA LEU A 70 -8.71 15.19 6.40
C LEU A 70 -9.87 15.07 5.41
N ARG A 71 -10.05 16.11 4.61
CA ARG A 71 -11.16 16.20 3.65
C ARG A 71 -10.75 15.61 2.29
N PRO A 72 -11.69 15.08 1.49
CA PRO A 72 -11.36 14.52 0.18
C PRO A 72 -10.64 15.50 -0.76
N GLU A 73 -10.92 16.79 -0.66
CA GLU A 73 -10.27 17.84 -1.46
C GLU A 73 -8.77 17.99 -1.13
N ASP A 74 -8.34 17.61 0.07
CA ASP A 74 -6.92 17.64 0.45
C ASP A 74 -6.11 16.59 -0.31
N ILE A 75 -6.76 15.48 -0.69
CA ILE A 75 -6.13 14.39 -1.43
C ILE A 75 -5.77 14.80 -2.86
N VAL A 76 -6.51 15.75 -3.45
CA VAL A 76 -6.21 16.29 -4.78
C VAL A 76 -4.78 16.82 -4.87
N PHE A 77 -4.32 17.46 -3.79
CA PHE A 77 -3.00 18.07 -3.71
C PHE A 77 -1.97 17.18 -3.01
N PHE A 78 -2.35 15.97 -2.60
CA PHE A 78 -1.44 15.08 -1.89
C PHE A 78 -0.23 14.73 -2.77
N PRO A 79 1.01 14.75 -2.25
CA PRO A 79 2.20 14.48 -3.06
C PRO A 79 2.23 13.04 -3.59
N LEU A 80 2.32 12.87 -4.92
CA LEU A 80 2.40 11.54 -5.54
C LEU A 80 3.65 10.78 -5.12
N ASP A 81 4.76 11.47 -4.89
CA ASP A 81 6.01 10.83 -4.50
C ASP A 81 5.89 10.12 -3.15
N VAL A 82 5.07 10.65 -2.24
CA VAL A 82 4.77 10.00 -0.96
C VAL A 82 3.98 8.70 -1.19
N LEU A 83 2.93 8.75 -2.02
CA LEU A 83 2.17 7.54 -2.37
C LEU A 83 3.04 6.50 -3.07
N LYS A 84 3.93 6.93 -3.97
CA LYS A 84 4.89 6.07 -4.67
C LYS A 84 5.84 5.37 -3.70
N VAL A 85 6.34 6.07 -2.67
CA VAL A 85 7.21 5.46 -1.66
C VAL A 85 6.45 4.44 -0.82
N ILE A 86 5.27 4.79 -0.32
CA ILE A 86 4.40 3.88 0.44
C ILE A 86 4.10 2.61 -0.39
N ASP A 87 3.67 2.78 -1.63
CA ASP A 87 3.32 1.67 -2.52
C ASP A 87 4.51 0.75 -2.81
N ARG A 88 5.69 1.32 -3.06
CA ARG A 88 6.93 0.53 -3.26
C ARG A 88 7.32 -0.25 -2.02
N LEU A 89 7.17 0.31 -0.83
CA LEU A 89 7.45 -0.42 0.42
C LEU A 89 6.51 -1.61 0.56
N TRP A 90 5.20 -1.40 0.39
CA TRP A 90 4.21 -2.48 0.42
C TRP A 90 4.53 -3.57 -0.61
N LEU A 91 4.80 -3.19 -1.85
CA LEU A 91 5.15 -4.13 -2.92
C LEU A 91 6.42 -4.93 -2.59
N LYS A 92 7.47 -4.27 -2.10
CA LYS A 92 8.78 -4.90 -1.82
C LYS A 92 8.64 -6.01 -0.78
N TYR A 93 8.02 -5.71 0.36
CA TYR A 93 7.97 -6.66 1.48
C TYR A 93 6.85 -7.71 1.33
N SER A 94 5.82 -7.43 0.54
CA SER A 94 4.69 -8.35 0.33
C SER A 94 4.81 -9.25 -0.91
N GLU A 95 5.98 -9.32 -1.54
CA GLU A 95 6.16 -10.05 -2.82
C GLU A 95 5.20 -9.55 -3.92
N ASN A 96 5.03 -8.23 -4.01
CA ASN A 96 4.11 -7.52 -4.92
C ASN A 96 2.62 -7.84 -4.72
N ARG A 97 2.23 -8.41 -3.58
CA ARG A 97 0.83 -8.76 -3.30
C ARG A 97 0.02 -7.56 -2.84
N PHE A 98 0.61 -6.68 -2.04
CA PHE A 98 -0.08 -5.58 -1.35
C PHE A 98 0.45 -4.23 -1.81
N GLY A 99 -0.36 -3.20 -1.63
CA GLY A 99 -0.10 -1.83 -2.06
C GLY A 99 -1.32 -1.18 -2.73
N PHE A 100 -1.22 0.13 -2.95
CA PHE A 100 -2.22 0.90 -3.68
C PHE A 100 -2.23 0.57 -5.18
N SER A 101 -1.11 0.19 -5.79
CA SER A 101 -1.08 -0.16 -7.21
C SER A 101 -1.74 -1.51 -7.53
N PRO A 102 -1.60 -2.60 -6.74
CA PRO A 102 -2.46 -3.78 -6.87
C PRO A 102 -3.96 -3.46 -6.72
N GLN A 103 -4.32 -2.59 -5.77
CA GLN A 103 -5.70 -2.15 -5.55
C GLN A 103 -6.26 -1.41 -6.78
N LEU A 104 -5.51 -0.43 -7.28
CA LEU A 104 -5.88 0.32 -8.49
C LEU A 104 -5.99 -0.60 -9.71
N LYS A 105 -5.05 -1.54 -9.87
CA LYS A 105 -5.07 -2.52 -10.96
C LYS A 105 -6.31 -3.41 -10.90
N ALA A 106 -6.72 -3.84 -9.71
CA ALA A 106 -7.97 -4.59 -9.51
C ALA A 106 -9.18 -3.74 -9.92
N TYR A 107 -9.24 -2.48 -9.47
CA TYR A 107 -10.31 -1.55 -9.82
C TYR A 107 -10.42 -1.35 -11.35
N GLN A 108 -9.30 -1.11 -12.02
CA GLN A 108 -9.26 -0.90 -13.46
C GLN A 108 -9.62 -2.16 -14.26
N LYS A 109 -9.25 -3.35 -13.78
CA LYS A 109 -9.63 -4.63 -14.42
C LYS A 109 -11.15 -4.84 -14.46
N LEU A 110 -11.88 -4.27 -13.50
CA LEU A 110 -13.33 -4.31 -13.45
C LEU A 110 -13.99 -3.21 -14.31
N GLY A 111 -13.20 -2.44 -15.08
CA GLY A 111 -13.66 -1.31 -15.89
C GLY A 111 -13.62 0.04 -15.16
N GLY A 112 -13.09 0.07 -13.94
CA GLY A 112 -13.01 1.27 -13.13
C GLY A 112 -12.08 2.34 -13.72
N ASN A 113 -12.56 3.58 -13.73
CA ASN A 113 -11.84 4.76 -14.22
C ASN A 113 -12.31 6.02 -13.47
N LYS A 114 -11.80 7.20 -13.85
CA LYS A 114 -12.19 8.47 -13.21
C LYS A 114 -13.68 8.79 -13.32
N SER A 115 -14.36 8.38 -14.38
CA SER A 115 -15.82 8.60 -14.53
C SER A 115 -16.60 7.73 -13.55
N THR A 116 -16.22 6.45 -13.42
CA THR A 116 -16.93 5.51 -12.53
C THR A 116 -16.73 5.83 -11.05
N THR A 117 -15.58 6.44 -10.68
CA THR A 117 -15.39 6.94 -9.32
C THR A 117 -16.32 8.13 -9.01
N ILE A 118 -16.56 9.03 -9.97
CA ILE A 118 -17.51 10.17 -9.81
C ILE A 118 -18.95 9.67 -9.73
N ALA A 119 -19.31 8.70 -10.57
CA ALA A 119 -20.67 8.15 -10.64
C ALA A 119 -21.07 7.35 -9.39
N ASN A 120 -20.12 7.07 -8.49
CA ASN A 120 -20.31 6.22 -7.31
C ASN A 120 -20.95 4.87 -7.69
N ASP A 121 -20.37 4.19 -8.69
CA ASP A 121 -20.86 2.90 -9.18
C ASP A 121 -20.75 1.84 -8.08
N ARG A 122 -21.85 1.65 -7.35
CA ARG A 122 -21.92 0.75 -6.21
C ARG A 122 -21.57 -0.68 -6.60
N LYS A 123 -22.03 -1.16 -7.75
CA LYS A 123 -21.81 -2.56 -8.17
C LYS A 123 -20.33 -2.80 -8.45
N LEU A 124 -19.68 -1.84 -9.11
CA LEU A 124 -18.24 -1.86 -9.34
C LEU A 124 -17.46 -1.89 -8.01
N LEU A 125 -17.85 -1.05 -7.04
CA LEU A 125 -17.21 -1.02 -5.71
C LEU A 125 -17.41 -2.35 -4.95
N GLU A 126 -18.60 -2.95 -5.02
CA GLU A 126 -18.87 -4.25 -4.39
C GLU A 126 -18.00 -5.36 -5.00
N GLN A 127 -17.88 -5.42 -6.32
CA GLN A 127 -17.01 -6.38 -7.01
C GLN A 127 -15.53 -6.16 -6.69
N TRP A 128 -15.13 -4.89 -6.58
CA TRP A 128 -13.77 -4.52 -6.19
C TRP A 128 -13.47 -4.96 -4.76
N GLY A 129 -14.39 -4.71 -3.83
CA GLY A 129 -14.29 -5.18 -2.45
C GLY A 129 -14.24 -6.71 -2.32
N GLU A 130 -14.99 -7.44 -3.14
CA GLU A 130 -14.93 -8.91 -3.19
C GLU A 130 -13.56 -9.40 -3.68
N GLN A 131 -13.04 -8.79 -4.75
CA GLN A 131 -11.73 -9.15 -5.30
C GLN A 131 -10.59 -8.91 -4.30
N LEU A 132 -10.69 -7.85 -3.49
CA LEU A 132 -9.70 -7.49 -2.48
C LEU A 132 -9.93 -8.18 -1.12
N GLY A 133 -11.02 -8.93 -0.95
CA GLY A 133 -11.36 -9.62 0.29
C GLY A 133 -12.02 -8.75 1.37
N TRP A 134 -12.35 -7.50 1.04
CA TRP A 134 -13.04 -6.54 1.91
C TRP A 134 -14.54 -6.79 2.02
N ARG A 135 -15.11 -7.53 1.06
CA ARG A 135 -16.53 -7.89 1.02
C ARG A 135 -16.71 -9.39 0.86
N GLN A 136 -17.59 -9.99 1.65
CA GLN A 136 -17.91 -11.41 1.57
C GLN A 136 -19.38 -11.63 1.96
N LYS A 137 -20.09 -12.54 1.26
CA LYS A 137 -21.50 -12.89 1.54
C LYS A 137 -22.41 -11.65 1.66
N ASP A 138 -22.25 -10.72 0.72
CA ASP A 138 -23.00 -9.49 0.67
C ASP A 138 -22.78 -8.46 1.78
N GLN A 139 -21.70 -8.63 2.55
CA GLN A 139 -21.36 -7.74 3.66
C GLN A 139 -19.93 -7.23 3.57
N TRP A 140 -19.75 -5.93 3.83
CA TRP A 140 -18.44 -5.33 4.05
C TRP A 140 -17.91 -5.81 5.39
N ARG A 141 -16.67 -6.32 5.38
CA ARG A 141 -15.98 -6.77 6.58
C ARG A 141 -15.35 -5.56 7.26
N LYS A 142 -15.24 -5.62 8.59
CA LYS A 142 -14.44 -4.63 9.29
C LYS A 142 -12.96 -4.88 9.02
N CYS A 143 -12.16 -3.82 9.01
CA CYS A 143 -10.74 -3.92 8.70
C CYS A 143 -9.99 -4.81 9.69
N ASP A 144 -10.30 -4.74 10.98
CA ASP A 144 -9.73 -5.57 12.05
C ASP A 144 -10.09 -7.07 11.93
N GLU A 145 -11.10 -7.41 11.13
CA GLU A 145 -11.52 -8.79 10.86
C GLU A 145 -10.87 -9.35 9.58
N LEU A 146 -10.04 -8.59 8.86
CA LEU A 146 -9.36 -9.04 7.63
C LEU A 146 -8.17 -9.98 7.94
N ASP A 147 -7.74 -10.73 6.92
CA ASP A 147 -6.55 -11.59 7.02
C ASP A 147 -5.29 -10.73 6.88
N TYR A 148 -4.54 -10.52 7.97
CA TYR A 148 -3.25 -9.84 7.98
C TYR A 148 -2.10 -10.84 7.86
N SER A 149 -2.13 -11.63 6.79
CA SER A 149 -1.06 -12.53 6.38
C SER A 149 -0.87 -12.49 4.87
N LEU A 150 0.21 -13.08 4.36
CA LEU A 150 0.44 -13.18 2.91
C LEU A 150 -0.61 -14.04 2.17
N ASN A 151 -1.43 -14.81 2.89
CA ASN A 151 -2.52 -15.58 2.31
C ASN A 151 -3.71 -14.71 1.87
N ALA A 152 -3.77 -13.45 2.34
CA ALA A 152 -4.82 -12.52 1.96
C ALA A 152 -4.84 -12.27 0.44
N PRO A 153 -5.99 -11.90 -0.14
CA PRO A 153 -6.10 -11.59 -1.56
C PRO A 153 -5.11 -10.50 -2.01
N ILE A 154 -4.70 -10.55 -3.28
CA ILE A 154 -3.83 -9.53 -3.88
C ILE A 154 -4.54 -8.17 -3.80
N GLY A 155 -3.83 -7.18 -3.25
CA GLY A 155 -4.32 -5.83 -3.00
C GLY A 155 -5.12 -5.67 -1.71
N CYS A 156 -5.28 -6.71 -0.88
CA CYS A 156 -6.05 -6.62 0.36
C CYS A 156 -5.57 -5.47 1.26
N HIS A 157 -4.25 -5.26 1.38
CA HIS A 157 -3.65 -4.23 2.22
C HIS A 157 -2.88 -3.19 1.41
N PRO A 158 -2.75 -1.93 1.88
CA PRO A 158 -3.36 -1.36 3.09
C PRO A 158 -4.89 -1.18 2.94
N SER A 159 -5.65 -1.57 3.95
CA SER A 159 -7.13 -1.66 3.90
C SER A 159 -7.82 -0.58 4.73
N GLN A 160 -7.21 -0.18 5.84
CA GLN A 160 -7.83 0.74 6.80
C GLN A 160 -8.01 2.14 6.24
N TRP A 161 -7.17 2.54 5.28
CA TRP A 161 -7.28 3.82 4.57
C TRP A 161 -8.67 4.06 3.96
N TRP A 162 -9.36 2.99 3.56
CA TRP A 162 -10.66 3.09 2.90
C TRP A 162 -11.83 3.27 3.87
N ASN A 163 -11.61 3.18 5.19
CA ASN A 163 -12.62 3.38 6.24
C ASN A 163 -12.79 4.85 6.64
N SER A 164 -12.87 5.74 5.65
CA SER A 164 -13.03 7.18 5.86
C SER A 164 -14.49 7.55 6.19
N PRO A 165 -14.76 8.52 7.09
CA PRO A 165 -16.12 9.02 7.31
C PRO A 165 -16.73 9.67 6.06
N TYR A 166 -15.91 10.03 5.07
CA TYR A 166 -16.37 10.57 3.79
C TYR A 166 -16.74 9.48 2.77
N GLY A 167 -16.56 8.20 3.11
CA GLY A 167 -16.95 7.04 2.30
C GLY A 167 -16.48 7.15 0.85
N SER A 168 -17.42 6.96 -0.08
CA SER A 168 -17.13 6.94 -1.52
C SER A 168 -16.52 8.23 -2.07
N LYS A 169 -16.71 9.38 -1.41
CA LYS A 169 -16.01 10.61 -1.82
C LYS A 169 -14.51 10.46 -1.62
N MET A 170 -14.06 10.02 -0.45
CA MET A 170 -12.63 9.79 -0.21
C MET A 170 -12.07 8.76 -1.20
N THR A 171 -12.83 7.68 -1.43
CA THR A 171 -12.46 6.67 -2.43
C THR A 171 -12.27 7.27 -3.82
N HIS A 172 -13.18 8.13 -4.26
CA HIS A 172 -13.10 8.79 -5.57
C HIS A 172 -11.85 9.65 -5.70
N PHE A 173 -11.62 10.56 -4.75
CA PHE A 173 -10.49 11.48 -4.81
C PHE A 173 -9.16 10.74 -4.74
N PHE A 174 -9.05 9.72 -3.89
CA PHE A 174 -7.82 8.95 -3.75
C PHE A 174 -7.53 8.08 -4.98
N LEU A 175 -8.52 7.36 -5.51
CA LEU A 175 -8.34 6.61 -6.75
C LEU A 175 -8.04 7.52 -7.94
N SER A 176 -8.70 8.69 -8.04
CA SER A 176 -8.38 9.68 -9.07
C SER A 176 -6.92 10.14 -8.96
N ARG A 177 -6.45 10.39 -7.73
CA ARG A 177 -5.08 10.80 -7.47
C ARG A 177 -4.07 9.73 -7.87
N LEU A 178 -4.34 8.46 -7.54
CA LEU A 178 -3.50 7.33 -7.96
C LEU A 178 -3.44 7.16 -9.48
N MET A 179 -4.48 7.60 -10.21
CA MET A 179 -4.53 7.56 -11.68
C MET A 179 -3.82 8.75 -12.36
N ASP A 180 -3.43 9.79 -11.62
CA ASP A 180 -2.67 10.94 -12.15
C ASP A 180 -1.17 10.64 -12.33
N ASN A 181 -0.78 9.36 -12.23
CA ASN A 181 0.58 8.87 -12.13
C ASN A 181 1.44 9.12 -13.38
#